data_AF-A0A7V2RGY9-F1
#
_entry.id   AF-A0A7V2RGY9-F1
#
_cell.length_a   1.000
_cell.length_b   1.000
_cell.length_c   1.000
_cell.angle_alpha   90.00
_cell.angle_beta   90.00
_cell.angle_gamma   90.00
#
_symmetry.space_group_name_H-M   'P 1'
#
loop_
_entity.id
_entity.type
_entity.pdbx_description
1 polymer ?
#
loop_
_entity_poly.entity_id
_entity_poly.type
_entity_poly.pdbx_seq_one_letter_code
_entity_poly.pdbx_strand_id
1 'polypeptide(L)'
;MPEKFTLSVPDVQIKDQRYSLESSLEGYLFENTEVVVNGDDIEIRNTMFVNSQVFVNNRNNVSFRNSIYTGLNAYEQTALMVYQSENISVVNCQFTDNYIGLGIHDSKAEVTGSRFENNNGHNALVIGEGSSVFVAGNYFYGSFPHAILIMNREASPDAFVEITRNIIEYTGQDAIDFEDYRNASHSLVTSNVIRNTGWSAIIVEYNSWEADITISDNWIEGTGVDWTVPVHALQPEKYQQGWGHGILVEDSSLVSIERNRITLAGQNGIEIRNGRKVELKNNGIDCTQVAMAIYDYQLSSLSRPFSPLLKENAGGSKVTARDNTVYRASQDYEVDEESELVLD
;
A
#
# COMPACT_ATOMS: atom_id res chain seq x y z
N MET A 1 11.50 -8.09 -11.74
CA MET A 1 11.98 -7.50 -10.48
C MET A 1 13.07 -6.50 -10.82
N PRO A 2 13.00 -5.23 -10.37
CA PRO A 2 14.07 -4.25 -10.55
C PRO A 2 15.39 -4.73 -9.93
N GLU A 3 16.51 -4.45 -10.58
CA GLU A 3 17.82 -4.85 -10.07
C GLU A 3 18.24 -4.00 -8.87
N LYS A 4 18.84 -4.65 -7.86
CA LYS A 4 19.53 -3.92 -6.79
C LYS A 4 20.81 -3.33 -7.37
N PHE A 5 21.11 -2.07 -7.06
CA PHE A 5 22.32 -1.41 -7.54
C PHE A 5 23.10 -0.73 -6.41
N THR A 6 24.35 -0.40 -6.71
CA THR A 6 25.18 0.48 -5.88
C THR A 6 25.58 1.66 -6.71
N LEU A 7 25.69 2.83 -6.09
CA LEU A 7 26.26 3.99 -6.74
C LEU A 7 27.78 3.97 -6.65
N SER A 8 28.45 4.52 -7.66
CA SER A 8 29.87 4.85 -7.57
C SER A 8 30.11 5.84 -6.43
N VAL A 9 31.34 5.91 -5.93
CA VAL A 9 31.71 6.88 -4.90
C VAL A 9 31.29 8.28 -5.36
N PRO A 10 30.39 8.95 -4.62
CA PRO A 10 29.86 10.27 -5.01
C PRO A 10 30.98 11.32 -5.05
N ASP A 11 30.86 12.26 -5.99
CA ASP A 11 31.87 13.30 -6.21
C ASP A 11 31.79 14.42 -5.17
N VAL A 12 30.60 14.63 -4.60
CA VAL A 12 30.32 15.71 -3.64
C VAL A 12 29.60 15.15 -2.43
N GLN A 13 30.09 15.51 -1.24
CA GLN A 13 29.50 15.12 0.03
C GLN A 13 29.01 16.32 0.83
N ILE A 14 27.78 16.25 1.32
CA ILE A 14 27.10 17.25 2.14
C ILE A 14 26.68 16.55 3.44
N LYS A 15 27.02 17.13 4.60
CA LYS A 15 26.77 16.52 5.91
C LYS A 15 26.20 17.48 6.94
N ASP A 16 25.39 16.93 7.84
CA ASP A 16 24.98 17.52 9.13
C ASP A 16 24.41 18.95 9.00
N GLN A 17 23.68 19.21 7.92
CA GLN A 17 23.11 20.52 7.64
C GLN A 17 21.78 20.43 6.91
N ARG A 18 21.11 21.58 6.78
CA ARG A 18 19.97 21.74 5.88
C ARG A 18 20.47 22.23 4.53
N TYR A 19 20.03 21.60 3.45
CA TYR A 19 20.42 21.95 2.08
C TYR A 19 19.21 22.37 1.25
N SER A 20 19.29 23.56 0.65
CA SER A 20 18.27 24.06 -0.29
C SER A 20 18.70 23.71 -1.71
N LEU A 21 17.87 22.92 -2.40
CA LEU A 21 18.12 22.52 -3.77
C LEU A 21 17.31 23.40 -4.74
N GLU A 22 18.00 24.14 -5.59
CA GLU A 22 17.41 25.09 -6.54
C GLU A 22 17.62 24.69 -8.01
N SER A 23 18.36 23.62 -8.27
CA SER A 23 18.65 23.12 -9.63
C SER A 23 18.93 21.62 -9.62
N SER A 24 18.88 21.00 -10.80
CA SER A 24 19.20 19.57 -10.98
C SER A 24 20.57 19.19 -10.41
N LEU A 25 20.67 17.98 -9.87
CA LEU A 25 21.88 17.46 -9.25
C LEU A 25 22.17 16.01 -9.67
N GLU A 26 23.45 15.67 -9.72
CA GLU A 26 23.91 14.32 -10.03
C GLU A 26 25.14 13.94 -9.20
N GLY A 27 25.17 12.72 -8.67
CA GLY A 27 26.38 12.15 -8.06
C GLY A 27 26.71 12.69 -6.66
N TYR A 28 25.71 13.10 -5.90
CA TYR A 28 25.89 13.62 -4.54
C TYR A 28 25.71 12.53 -3.49
N LEU A 29 26.32 12.75 -2.32
CA LEU A 29 26.00 12.08 -1.07
C LEU A 29 25.58 13.09 -0.01
N PHE A 30 24.37 12.92 0.48
CA PHE A 30 23.83 13.62 1.62
C PHE A 30 23.84 12.67 2.83
N GLU A 31 24.44 13.09 3.93
CA GLU A 31 24.49 12.30 5.17
C GLU A 31 23.98 13.15 6.34
N ASN A 32 23.04 12.63 7.13
CA ASN A 32 22.41 13.35 8.25
C ASN A 32 21.90 14.75 7.85
N THR A 33 21.32 14.87 6.65
CA THR A 33 20.95 16.16 6.05
C THR A 33 19.43 16.22 5.83
N GLU A 34 18.86 17.40 6.06
CA GLU A 34 17.53 17.74 5.54
C GLU A 34 17.70 18.44 4.18
N VAL A 35 17.17 17.85 3.11
CA VAL A 35 17.20 18.41 1.75
C VAL A 35 15.82 18.94 1.40
N VAL A 36 15.74 20.21 1.01
CA VAL A 36 14.49 20.86 0.60
C VAL A 36 14.59 21.24 -0.88
N VAL A 37 13.70 20.68 -1.70
CA VAL A 37 13.59 21.01 -3.13
C VAL A 37 12.79 22.30 -3.29
N ASN A 38 13.46 23.36 -3.71
CA ASN A 38 12.92 24.72 -3.81
C ASN A 38 12.70 25.22 -5.25
N GLY A 39 13.03 24.42 -6.26
CA GLY A 39 12.75 24.73 -7.67
C GLY A 39 11.83 23.69 -8.33
N ASP A 40 11.24 24.12 -9.45
CA ASP A 40 10.54 23.26 -10.40
C ASP A 40 11.52 22.77 -11.49
N ASP A 41 11.11 21.79 -12.29
CA ASP A 41 11.91 21.27 -13.41
C ASP A 41 13.30 20.74 -12.98
N ILE A 42 13.34 20.09 -11.81
CA ILE A 42 14.56 19.56 -11.19
C ILE A 42 14.68 18.06 -11.46
N GLU A 43 15.86 17.62 -11.88
CA GLU A 43 16.25 16.21 -11.93
C GLU A 43 17.32 15.92 -10.87
N ILE A 44 17.05 14.93 -10.02
CA ILE A 44 17.96 14.42 -8.99
C ILE A 44 18.32 12.99 -9.37
N ARG A 45 19.56 12.77 -9.80
CA ARG A 45 19.98 11.46 -10.30
C ARG A 45 21.25 10.92 -9.68
N ASN A 46 21.38 9.59 -9.66
CA ASN A 46 22.59 8.90 -9.19
C ASN A 46 23.08 9.41 -7.82
N THR A 47 22.14 9.68 -6.90
CA THR A 47 22.42 10.37 -5.63
C THR A 47 22.06 9.49 -4.45
N MET A 48 22.86 9.57 -3.38
CA MET A 48 22.65 8.83 -2.15
C MET A 48 22.27 9.75 -0.99
N PHE A 49 21.23 9.38 -0.26
CA PHE A 49 20.73 10.03 0.95
C PHE A 49 20.83 9.03 2.10
N VAL A 50 21.77 9.24 3.02
CA VAL A 50 22.01 8.38 4.20
C VAL A 50 21.53 9.11 5.44
N ASN A 51 20.62 8.47 6.19
CA ASN A 51 19.98 9.05 7.37
C ASN A 51 19.53 10.50 7.12
N SER A 52 18.93 10.72 5.96
CA SER A 52 18.61 12.05 5.44
C SER A 52 17.17 12.08 4.98
N GLN A 53 16.55 13.25 5.14
CA GLN A 53 15.18 13.48 4.73
C GLN A 53 15.14 14.42 3.54
N VAL A 54 14.34 14.09 2.53
CA VAL A 54 14.14 14.93 1.34
C VAL A 54 12.69 15.40 1.30
N PHE A 55 12.49 16.70 1.16
CA PHE A 55 11.19 17.34 1.09
C PHE A 55 10.97 18.00 -0.28
N VAL A 56 9.88 17.63 -0.94
CA VAL A 56 9.33 18.30 -2.12
C VAL A 56 7.96 18.83 -1.73
N ASN A 57 7.79 20.15 -1.75
CA ASN A 57 6.55 20.79 -1.33
C ASN A 57 6.17 21.91 -2.30
N ASN A 58 4.96 21.85 -2.86
CA ASN A 58 4.47 22.84 -3.82
C ASN A 58 5.43 23.00 -5.02
N ARG A 59 5.83 21.87 -5.61
CA ARG A 59 6.72 21.83 -6.78
C ARG A 59 6.11 21.05 -7.94
N ASN A 60 6.64 21.33 -9.13
CA ASN A 60 6.22 20.71 -10.38
C ASN A 60 7.42 20.13 -11.12
N ASN A 61 7.19 19.03 -11.83
CA ASN A 61 8.16 18.41 -12.74
C ASN A 61 9.49 18.05 -12.05
N VAL A 62 9.42 17.51 -10.83
CA VAL A 62 10.61 17.03 -10.10
C VAL A 62 10.77 15.53 -10.32
N SER A 63 11.97 15.11 -10.72
CA SER A 63 12.27 13.70 -10.95
C SER A 63 13.45 13.20 -10.11
N PHE A 64 13.30 12.00 -9.58
CA PHE A 64 14.30 11.25 -8.83
C PHE A 64 14.62 9.99 -9.60
N ARG A 65 15.89 9.80 -9.99
CA ARG A 65 16.31 8.70 -10.87
C ARG A 65 17.55 8.00 -10.36
N ASN A 66 17.53 6.68 -10.25
CA ASN A 66 18.70 5.91 -9.84
C ASN A 66 19.27 6.39 -8.49
N SER A 67 18.42 6.84 -7.56
CA SER A 67 18.86 7.38 -6.28
C SER A 67 18.60 6.39 -5.14
N ILE A 68 19.41 6.47 -4.08
CA ILE A 68 19.34 5.58 -2.92
C ILE A 68 19.00 6.40 -1.67
N TYR A 69 17.96 5.99 -0.95
CA TYR A 69 17.49 6.57 0.30
C TYR A 69 17.59 5.51 1.39
N THR A 70 18.43 5.72 2.40
CA THR A 70 18.71 4.66 3.36
C THR A 70 18.97 5.13 4.78
N GLY A 71 18.54 4.32 5.75
CA GLY A 71 18.93 4.46 7.15
C GLY A 71 18.21 5.57 7.90
N LEU A 72 17.16 6.18 7.37
CA LEU A 72 16.37 7.18 8.11
C LEU A 72 15.44 6.49 9.10
N ASN A 73 15.96 6.15 10.28
CA ASN A 73 15.25 5.42 11.34
C ASN A 73 14.72 6.37 12.43
N ALA A 74 13.95 7.38 12.01
CA ALA A 74 13.33 8.35 12.90
C ALA A 74 11.80 8.18 12.91
N TYR A 75 11.21 8.18 14.11
CA TYR A 75 9.77 7.96 14.31
C TYR A 75 8.92 8.92 13.48
N GLU A 76 8.00 8.36 12.69
CA GLU A 76 7.10 9.04 11.76
C GLU A 76 7.79 9.92 10.70
N GLN A 77 9.06 9.65 10.39
CA GLN A 77 9.78 10.36 9.33
C GLN A 77 9.91 9.53 8.06
N THR A 78 9.78 10.24 6.95
CA THR A 78 9.83 9.67 5.60
C THR A 78 11.11 10.10 4.88
N ALA A 79 11.82 9.17 4.25
CA ALA A 79 13.07 9.45 3.58
C ALA A 79 12.90 10.38 2.37
N LEU A 80 11.83 10.20 1.61
CA LEU A 80 11.36 11.16 0.60
C LEU A 80 9.89 11.49 0.84
N MET A 81 9.62 12.76 1.14
CA MET A 81 8.27 13.30 1.32
C MET A 81 7.92 14.23 0.16
N VAL A 82 6.81 13.93 -0.52
CA VAL A 82 6.23 14.72 -1.61
C VAL A 82 4.87 15.23 -1.16
N TYR A 83 4.69 16.54 -1.17
CA TYR A 83 3.48 17.20 -0.68
C TYR A 83 3.02 18.27 -1.67
N GLN A 84 1.72 18.33 -1.97
CA GLN A 84 1.13 19.38 -2.82
C GLN A 84 1.86 19.61 -4.14
N SER A 85 2.27 18.53 -4.81
CA SER A 85 3.17 18.61 -5.95
C SER A 85 2.64 17.85 -7.16
N GLU A 86 2.94 18.33 -8.37
CA GLU A 86 2.47 17.70 -9.62
C GLU A 86 3.63 17.21 -10.49
N ASN A 87 3.34 16.20 -11.32
CA ASN A 87 4.29 15.61 -12.28
C ASN A 87 5.59 15.14 -11.60
N ILE A 88 5.45 14.48 -10.44
CA ILE A 88 6.58 13.93 -9.70
C ILE A 88 6.91 12.53 -10.20
N SER A 89 8.19 12.26 -10.44
CA SER A 89 8.63 10.97 -11.00
C SER A 89 9.70 10.35 -10.12
N VAL A 90 9.47 9.14 -9.61
CA VAL A 90 10.42 8.35 -8.81
C VAL A 90 10.73 7.07 -9.58
N VAL A 91 11.88 7.03 -10.25
CA VAL A 91 12.20 5.97 -11.22
C VAL A 91 13.49 5.27 -10.85
N ASN A 92 13.42 3.95 -10.73
CA ASN A 92 14.57 3.10 -10.44
C ASN A 92 15.33 3.56 -9.17
N CYS A 93 14.60 3.95 -8.12
CA CYS A 93 15.17 4.34 -6.84
C CYS A 93 15.20 3.16 -5.86
N GLN A 94 16.03 3.25 -4.83
CA GLN A 94 16.07 2.30 -3.72
C GLN A 94 15.76 3.01 -2.41
N PHE A 95 14.79 2.49 -1.66
CA PHE A 95 14.44 2.91 -0.31
C PHE A 95 14.73 1.76 0.63
N THR A 96 15.79 1.84 1.43
CA THR A 96 16.28 0.70 2.22
C THR A 96 16.51 1.05 3.69
N ASP A 97 15.95 0.25 4.60
CA ASP A 97 16.15 0.37 6.05
C ASP A 97 15.76 1.77 6.58
N ASN A 98 14.59 2.28 6.18
CA ASN A 98 14.02 3.53 6.69
C ASN A 98 12.80 3.25 7.58
N TYR A 99 12.42 4.25 8.38
CA TYR A 99 11.15 4.21 9.11
C TYR A 99 9.97 4.24 8.12
N ILE A 100 9.88 5.28 7.28
CA ILE A 100 9.03 5.31 6.07
C ILE A 100 9.91 5.57 4.85
N GLY A 101 9.71 4.80 3.77
CA GLY A 101 10.48 4.97 2.53
C GLY A 101 10.08 6.21 1.75
N LEU A 102 8.84 6.22 1.24
CA LEU A 102 8.28 7.28 0.41
C LEU A 102 6.88 7.66 0.89
N GLY A 103 6.62 8.96 0.99
CA GLY A 103 5.33 9.53 1.35
C GLY A 103 4.91 10.53 0.28
N ILE A 104 3.69 10.38 -0.22
CA ILE A 104 3.11 11.21 -1.29
C ILE A 104 1.74 11.66 -0.79
N HIS A 105 1.54 12.95 -0.61
CA HIS A 105 0.29 13.52 -0.07
C HIS A 105 -0.16 14.69 -0.94
N ASP A 106 -1.45 14.76 -1.25
CA ASP A 106 -2.08 15.79 -2.07
C ASP A 106 -1.30 16.05 -3.37
N SER A 107 -0.83 14.98 -4.03
CA SER A 107 0.15 15.07 -5.12
C SER A 107 -0.14 14.13 -6.28
N LYS A 108 0.40 14.47 -7.46
CA LYS A 108 0.37 13.63 -8.66
C LYS A 108 1.76 13.06 -8.94
N ALA A 109 1.89 11.74 -8.90
CA ALA A 109 3.19 11.10 -8.98
C ALA A 109 3.18 9.76 -9.74
N GLU A 110 4.35 9.40 -10.25
CA GLU A 110 4.66 8.09 -10.81
C GLU A 110 5.84 7.47 -10.04
N VAL A 111 5.67 6.25 -9.55
CA VAL A 111 6.70 5.46 -8.86
C VAL A 111 6.92 4.18 -9.64
N THR A 112 8.04 4.08 -10.36
CA THR A 112 8.30 2.95 -11.25
C THR A 112 9.67 2.32 -11.10
N GLY A 113 9.71 0.99 -11.25
CA GLY A 113 10.96 0.23 -11.25
C GLY A 113 11.81 0.38 -9.99
N SER A 114 11.23 0.82 -8.88
CA SER A 114 11.94 1.10 -7.64
C SER A 114 11.93 -0.10 -6.69
N ARG A 115 12.85 -0.10 -5.72
CA ARG A 115 12.93 -1.13 -4.67
C ARG A 115 12.70 -0.50 -3.30
N PHE A 116 11.91 -1.19 -2.48
CA PHE A 116 11.62 -0.85 -1.10
C PHE A 116 11.98 -2.05 -0.23
N GLU A 117 13.08 -1.99 0.51
CA GLU A 117 13.55 -3.11 1.33
C GLU A 117 13.65 -2.70 2.81
N ASN A 118 13.06 -3.50 3.69
CA ASN A 118 13.13 -3.30 5.15
C ASN A 118 12.69 -1.90 5.61
N ASN A 119 11.75 -1.27 4.92
CA ASN A 119 11.08 -0.08 5.44
C ASN A 119 10.00 -0.55 6.43
N ASN A 120 10.42 -0.73 7.68
CA ASN A 120 9.69 -1.50 8.70
C ASN A 120 9.38 -0.69 9.97
N GLY A 121 9.59 0.62 9.94
CA GLY A 121 9.17 1.52 11.01
C GLY A 121 7.68 1.84 10.94
N HIS A 122 7.21 2.31 9.78
CA HIS A 122 5.81 2.63 9.49
C HIS A 122 5.56 2.80 7.98
N ASN A 123 5.37 1.68 7.28
CA ASN A 123 5.07 1.56 5.84
C ASN A 123 6.24 1.83 4.90
N ALA A 124 6.28 1.12 3.76
CA ALA A 124 7.27 1.39 2.74
C ALA A 124 6.89 2.55 1.81
N LEU A 125 5.65 2.58 1.36
CA LEU A 125 5.05 3.65 0.57
C LEU A 125 3.73 4.09 1.22
N VAL A 126 3.59 5.39 1.45
CA VAL A 126 2.34 6.03 1.89
C VAL A 126 1.84 6.94 0.78
N ILE A 127 0.61 6.70 0.33
CA ILE A 127 -0.14 7.53 -0.61
C ILE A 127 -1.30 8.15 0.18
N GLY A 128 -1.07 9.36 0.67
CA GLY A 128 -2.02 10.11 1.46
C GLY A 128 -3.04 10.88 0.65
N GLU A 129 -3.81 11.65 1.41
CA GLU A 129 -5.05 12.31 1.03
C GLU A 129 -4.95 13.06 -0.29
N GLY A 130 -5.96 12.97 -1.15
CA GLY A 130 -6.04 13.73 -2.40
C GLY A 130 -5.09 13.30 -3.52
N SER A 131 -4.23 12.31 -3.29
CA SER A 131 -3.18 11.96 -4.26
C SER A 131 -3.70 11.17 -5.47
N SER A 132 -3.02 11.36 -6.60
CA SER A 132 -3.19 10.56 -7.83
C SER A 132 -1.86 9.90 -8.20
N VAL A 133 -1.74 8.58 -7.99
CA VAL A 133 -0.42 7.92 -8.07
C VAL A 133 -0.45 6.65 -8.91
N PHE A 134 0.51 6.56 -9.85
CA PHE A 134 0.81 5.33 -10.57
C PHE A 134 2.00 4.62 -9.92
N VAL A 135 1.83 3.37 -9.50
CA VAL A 135 2.85 2.55 -8.84
C VAL A 135 3.06 1.28 -9.65
N ALA A 136 4.13 1.20 -10.45
CA ALA A 136 4.33 0.06 -11.33
C ALA A 136 5.71 -0.56 -11.39
N GLY A 137 5.74 -1.89 -11.47
CA GLY A 137 6.98 -2.64 -11.68
C GLY A 137 7.96 -2.56 -10.51
N ASN A 138 7.51 -2.18 -9.32
CA ASN A 138 8.36 -2.03 -8.13
C ASN A 138 8.54 -3.37 -7.41
N TYR A 139 9.51 -3.43 -6.50
CA TYR A 139 9.74 -4.54 -5.59
C TYR A 139 9.67 -4.07 -4.15
N PHE A 140 8.84 -4.72 -3.33
CA PHE A 140 8.71 -4.48 -1.91
C PHE A 140 9.10 -5.74 -1.15
N TYR A 141 9.99 -5.59 -0.17
CA TYR A 141 10.45 -6.68 0.67
C TYR A 141 10.59 -6.25 2.13
N GLY A 142 10.04 -7.02 3.06
CA GLY A 142 10.30 -6.81 4.49
C GLY A 142 9.63 -5.56 5.07
N SER A 143 8.45 -5.16 4.57
CA SER A 143 7.76 -3.94 5.00
C SER A 143 6.90 -4.15 6.25
N PHE A 144 6.75 -3.12 7.09
CA PHE A 144 5.85 -3.13 8.26
C PHE A 144 5.28 -1.73 8.54
N PRO A 145 3.98 -1.59 8.89
CA PRO A 145 2.96 -2.63 8.83
C PRO A 145 2.63 -3.02 7.39
N HIS A 146 2.59 -2.05 6.46
CA HIS A 146 2.19 -2.27 5.07
C HIS A 146 3.33 -2.04 4.07
N ALA A 147 3.24 -2.64 2.88
CA ALA A 147 4.10 -2.27 1.77
C ALA A 147 3.59 -0.97 1.12
N ILE A 148 2.28 -0.87 0.92
CA ILE A 148 1.63 0.33 0.37
C ILE A 148 0.39 0.63 1.22
N LEU A 149 0.36 1.81 1.84
CA LEU A 149 -0.81 2.37 2.51
C LEU A 149 -1.41 3.49 1.64
N ILE A 150 -2.73 3.47 1.42
CA ILE A 150 -3.47 4.41 0.59
C ILE A 150 -4.61 5.01 1.41
N MET A 151 -4.75 6.34 1.38
CA MET A 151 -5.77 7.06 2.16
C MET A 151 -6.40 8.17 1.33
N ASN A 152 -7.73 8.36 1.44
CA ASN A 152 -8.43 9.51 0.86
C ASN A 152 -9.48 10.07 1.82
N ARG A 153 -9.01 10.40 3.04
CA ARG A 153 -9.88 10.83 4.13
C ARG A 153 -10.61 12.13 3.84
N GLU A 154 -10.03 12.99 3.02
CA GLU A 154 -10.66 14.25 2.61
C GLU A 154 -11.74 14.05 1.53
N ALA A 155 -11.92 12.81 1.06
CA ALA A 155 -12.90 12.43 0.05
C ALA A 155 -12.73 13.23 -1.26
N SER A 156 -11.48 13.38 -1.71
CA SER A 156 -11.16 14.06 -2.96
C SER A 156 -11.65 13.23 -4.15
N PRO A 157 -12.54 13.77 -5.01
CA PRO A 157 -13.13 13.04 -6.13
C PRO A 157 -12.15 12.72 -7.25
N ASP A 158 -11.05 13.47 -7.35
CA ASP A 158 -10.05 13.30 -8.39
C ASP A 158 -8.90 12.36 -7.94
N ALA A 159 -8.87 11.94 -6.67
CA ALA A 159 -7.87 11.01 -6.18
C ALA A 159 -8.05 9.64 -6.82
N PHE A 160 -6.96 9.02 -7.28
CA PHE A 160 -6.96 7.66 -7.81
C PHE A 160 -5.59 7.01 -7.58
N VAL A 161 -5.55 5.68 -7.57
CA VAL A 161 -4.30 4.94 -7.63
C VAL A 161 -4.36 3.84 -8.68
N GLU A 162 -3.25 3.63 -9.37
CA GLU A 162 -3.06 2.47 -10.22
C GLU A 162 -1.79 1.73 -9.79
N ILE A 163 -1.99 0.57 -9.16
CA ILE A 163 -0.93 -0.26 -8.60
C ILE A 163 -0.81 -1.51 -9.47
N THR A 164 0.23 -1.58 -10.30
CA THR A 164 0.34 -2.65 -11.29
C THR A 164 1.72 -3.31 -11.44
N ARG A 165 1.73 -4.64 -11.62
CA ARG A 165 2.95 -5.41 -11.91
C ARG A 165 4.04 -5.26 -10.85
N ASN A 166 3.66 -4.97 -9.61
CA ASN A 166 4.58 -4.96 -8.48
C ASN A 166 4.78 -6.38 -7.96
N ILE A 167 5.94 -6.61 -7.34
CA ILE A 167 6.21 -7.82 -6.57
C ILE A 167 6.34 -7.38 -5.11
N ILE A 168 5.46 -7.90 -4.25
CA ILE A 168 5.42 -7.60 -2.82
C ILE A 168 5.64 -8.92 -2.08
N GLU A 169 6.71 -9.01 -1.32
CA GLU A 169 7.08 -10.24 -0.60
C GLU A 169 7.40 -9.91 0.84
N TYR A 170 6.89 -10.71 1.77
CA TYR A 170 7.11 -10.48 3.18
C TYR A 170 6.64 -9.07 3.57
N THR A 171 5.36 -8.96 3.92
CA THR A 171 4.81 -7.81 4.63
C THR A 171 4.27 -8.24 5.99
N GLY A 172 4.53 -7.46 7.03
CA GLY A 172 4.15 -7.82 8.38
C GLY A 172 2.64 -7.88 8.58
N GLN A 173 1.91 -6.87 8.14
CA GLN A 173 0.45 -6.89 8.15
C GLN A 173 -0.03 -7.08 6.72
N ASP A 174 -0.72 -6.08 6.17
CA ASP A 174 -1.33 -6.12 4.85
C ASP A 174 -0.37 -5.60 3.79
N ALA A 175 -0.29 -6.25 2.62
CA ALA A 175 0.61 -5.77 1.56
C ALA A 175 0.14 -4.45 0.95
N ILE A 176 -1.14 -4.37 0.54
CA ILE A 176 -1.76 -3.16 0.01
C ILE A 176 -2.99 -2.86 0.85
N ASP A 177 -3.03 -1.67 1.43
CA ASP A 177 -4.09 -1.26 2.35
C ASP A 177 -4.72 0.07 1.92
N PHE A 178 -6.03 0.05 1.71
CA PHE A 178 -6.85 1.24 1.53
C PHE A 178 -7.61 1.55 2.82
N GLU A 179 -7.18 2.57 3.53
CA GLU A 179 -7.87 3.06 4.73
C GLU A 179 -8.64 4.34 4.45
N ASP A 180 -9.94 4.34 4.74
CA ASP A 180 -10.77 5.56 4.67
C ASP A 180 -10.65 6.25 3.30
N TYR A 181 -10.73 5.41 2.26
CA TYR A 181 -10.61 5.77 0.85
C TYR A 181 -11.99 6.05 0.27
N ARG A 182 -12.44 7.30 0.42
CA ARG A 182 -13.82 7.70 0.13
C ARG A 182 -13.95 8.49 -1.15
N ASN A 183 -15.11 8.34 -1.80
CA ASN A 183 -15.55 9.16 -2.94
C ASN A 183 -14.43 9.42 -3.96
N ALA A 184 -13.66 8.40 -4.29
CA ALA A 184 -12.48 8.53 -5.13
C ALA A 184 -12.82 8.31 -6.60
N SER A 185 -11.92 8.73 -7.49
CA SER A 185 -11.93 8.29 -8.88
C SER A 185 -11.51 6.82 -8.96
N HIS A 186 -11.98 6.16 -10.03
CA HIS A 186 -11.77 4.73 -10.24
C HIS A 186 -10.30 4.34 -10.10
N SER A 187 -10.03 3.40 -9.19
CA SER A 187 -8.69 2.93 -8.85
C SER A 187 -8.48 1.46 -9.21
N LEU A 188 -7.23 1.11 -9.52
CA LEU A 188 -6.85 -0.19 -10.04
C LEU A 188 -5.74 -0.83 -9.21
N VAL A 189 -5.94 -2.08 -8.80
CA VAL A 189 -4.89 -2.94 -8.25
C VAL A 189 -4.79 -4.18 -9.13
N THR A 190 -3.83 -4.20 -10.06
CA THR A 190 -3.83 -5.23 -11.11
C THR A 190 -2.48 -5.87 -11.41
N SER A 191 -2.50 -7.18 -11.68
CA SER A 191 -1.32 -7.93 -12.15
C SER A 191 -0.14 -7.91 -11.17
N ASN A 192 -0.38 -7.71 -9.88
CA ASN A 192 0.66 -7.77 -8.85
C ASN A 192 0.90 -9.22 -8.41
N VAL A 193 2.10 -9.48 -7.90
CA VAL A 193 2.47 -10.73 -7.25
C VAL A 193 2.71 -10.42 -5.78
N ILE A 194 1.86 -10.96 -4.91
CA ILE A 194 1.88 -10.70 -3.46
C ILE A 194 2.11 -12.02 -2.74
N ARG A 195 3.16 -12.09 -1.91
CA ARG A 195 3.53 -13.30 -1.18
C ARG A 195 3.87 -13.05 0.28
N ASN A 196 3.57 -14.04 1.12
CA ASN A 196 4.07 -14.11 2.50
C ASN A 196 3.67 -12.88 3.33
N THR A 197 2.38 -12.52 3.33
CA THR A 197 1.87 -11.44 4.18
C THR A 197 1.40 -12.00 5.52
N GLY A 198 1.59 -11.25 6.60
CA GLY A 198 1.16 -11.70 7.93
C GLY A 198 -0.34 -11.56 8.13
N TRP A 199 -0.98 -10.54 7.55
CA TRP A 199 -2.43 -10.31 7.61
C TRP A 199 -3.04 -10.57 6.23
N SER A 200 -3.73 -9.61 5.61
CA SER A 200 -4.33 -9.77 4.28
C SER A 200 -3.31 -9.51 3.18
N ALA A 201 -3.55 -9.96 1.94
CA ALA A 201 -2.73 -9.48 0.83
C ALA A 201 -3.19 -8.09 0.37
N ILE A 202 -4.50 -7.91 0.23
CA ILE A 202 -5.10 -6.63 -0.14
C ILE A 202 -6.28 -6.40 0.80
N ILE A 203 -6.37 -5.21 1.38
CA ILE A 203 -7.47 -4.81 2.23
C ILE A 203 -8.05 -3.45 1.78
N VAL A 204 -9.38 -3.34 1.88
CA VAL A 204 -10.11 -2.08 1.74
C VAL A 204 -10.95 -1.92 3.00
N GLU A 205 -10.60 -0.95 3.85
CA GLU A 205 -11.16 -0.83 5.20
C GLU A 205 -11.49 0.61 5.62
N TYR A 206 -11.99 0.73 6.85
CA TYR A 206 -12.24 1.99 7.55
C TYR A 206 -13.08 3.03 6.81
N ASN A 207 -14.36 2.72 6.59
CA ASN A 207 -15.31 3.65 5.94
C ASN A 207 -14.91 4.04 4.50
N SER A 208 -14.31 3.12 3.73
CA SER A 208 -14.01 3.33 2.30
C SER A 208 -15.30 3.22 1.45
N TRP A 209 -16.21 4.16 1.67
CA TRP A 209 -17.48 4.28 0.97
C TRP A 209 -17.31 5.02 -0.35
N GLU A 210 -17.91 4.49 -1.41
CA GLU A 210 -17.72 4.98 -2.78
C GLU A 210 -16.24 4.95 -3.18
N ALA A 211 -15.56 3.85 -2.81
CA ALA A 211 -14.14 3.68 -3.06
C ALA A 211 -13.81 3.49 -4.56
N ASP A 212 -14.73 2.87 -5.30
CA ASP A 212 -14.62 2.59 -6.74
C ASP A 212 -13.28 1.92 -7.13
N ILE A 213 -13.03 0.75 -6.56
CA ILE A 213 -11.77 0.02 -6.72
C ILE A 213 -12.01 -1.26 -7.51
N THR A 214 -11.17 -1.53 -8.52
CA THR A 214 -11.05 -2.85 -9.15
C THR A 214 -9.74 -3.53 -8.77
N ILE A 215 -9.86 -4.67 -8.10
CA ILE A 215 -8.76 -5.57 -7.74
C ILE A 215 -8.78 -6.74 -8.71
N SER A 216 -7.83 -6.80 -9.65
CA SER A 216 -7.88 -7.81 -10.70
C SER A 216 -6.58 -8.44 -11.14
N ASP A 217 -6.64 -9.71 -11.58
CA ASP A 217 -5.51 -10.41 -12.19
C ASP A 217 -4.26 -10.49 -11.29
N ASN A 218 -4.41 -10.38 -9.96
CA ASN A 218 -3.31 -10.51 -9.01
C ASN A 218 -3.03 -11.98 -8.66
N TRP A 219 -1.76 -12.30 -8.44
CA TRP A 219 -1.32 -13.56 -7.85
C TRP A 219 -1.03 -13.34 -6.36
N ILE A 220 -1.81 -14.00 -5.50
CA ILE A 220 -1.71 -13.92 -4.04
C ILE A 220 -1.35 -15.31 -3.51
N GLU A 221 -0.26 -15.40 -2.73
CA GLU A 221 0.26 -16.68 -2.26
C GLU A 221 0.79 -16.59 -0.83
N GLY A 222 0.25 -17.41 0.07
CA GLY A 222 0.76 -17.53 1.44
C GLY A 222 0.48 -16.28 2.27
N THR A 223 -0.75 -16.12 2.75
CA THR A 223 -1.11 -15.09 3.72
C THR A 223 -1.29 -15.71 5.10
N GLY A 224 -1.20 -14.91 6.18
CA GLY A 224 -1.23 -15.43 7.55
C GLY A 224 0.07 -16.09 7.98
N VAL A 225 1.20 -15.75 7.33
CA VAL A 225 2.51 -16.30 7.68
C VAL A 225 3.07 -15.57 8.91
N ASP A 226 3.82 -16.28 9.74
CA ASP A 226 4.54 -15.63 10.84
C ASP A 226 5.58 -14.66 10.29
N TRP A 227 5.55 -13.43 10.80
CA TRP A 227 6.52 -12.42 10.43
C TRP A 227 7.89 -12.75 11.03
N THR A 228 8.85 -13.13 10.19
CA THR A 228 10.22 -13.51 10.62
C THR A 228 11.28 -12.47 10.28
N VAL A 229 10.89 -11.33 9.68
CA VAL A 229 11.82 -10.24 9.33
C VAL A 229 12.08 -9.39 10.59
N PRO A 230 13.28 -8.81 10.77
CA PRO A 230 13.59 -8.00 11.94
C PRO A 230 12.54 -6.91 12.20
N VAL A 231 12.12 -6.83 13.46
CA VAL A 231 11.23 -5.80 13.99
C VAL A 231 12.04 -4.51 14.15
N HIS A 232 11.52 -3.38 13.66
CA HIS A 232 12.19 -2.10 13.85
C HIS A 232 12.21 -1.72 15.35
N ALA A 233 13.29 -1.10 15.83
CA ALA A 233 13.43 -0.79 17.27
C ALA A 233 12.36 0.19 17.80
N LEU A 234 11.77 0.99 16.90
CA LEU A 234 10.69 1.94 17.19
C LEU A 234 9.29 1.39 16.83
N GLN A 235 9.21 0.14 16.38
CA GLN A 235 7.94 -0.50 16.06
C GLN A 235 7.13 -0.70 17.35
N PRO A 236 5.80 -0.46 17.35
CA PRO A 236 4.97 -0.78 18.51
C PRO A 236 5.08 -2.27 18.88
N GLU A 237 5.10 -2.57 20.18
CA GLU A 237 5.42 -3.90 20.76
C GLU A 237 4.54 -5.07 20.31
N LYS A 238 3.45 -4.84 19.56
CA LYS A 238 2.47 -5.87 19.21
C LYS A 238 2.41 -6.12 17.72
N TYR A 239 3.29 -6.99 17.23
CA TYR A 239 2.89 -7.88 16.15
C TYR A 239 1.81 -8.81 16.71
N GLN A 240 0.59 -8.70 16.21
CA GLN A 240 -0.47 -9.66 16.51
C GLN A 240 -0.57 -10.63 15.35
N GLN A 241 -0.79 -11.91 15.65
CA GLN A 241 -1.07 -12.89 14.62
C GLN A 241 -2.29 -12.40 13.83
N GLY A 242 -2.09 -12.26 12.52
CA GLY A 242 -3.08 -11.68 11.63
C GLY A 242 -4.22 -12.60 11.29
N TRP A 243 -5.19 -12.03 10.58
CA TRP A 243 -6.30 -12.78 10.04
C TRP A 243 -5.94 -13.58 8.77
N GLY A 244 -4.81 -13.34 8.11
CA GLY A 244 -4.35 -14.23 7.03
C GLY A 244 -5.34 -14.39 5.87
N HIS A 245 -6.10 -13.35 5.54
CA HIS A 245 -7.04 -13.38 4.42
C HIS A 245 -6.31 -13.25 3.08
N GLY A 246 -6.90 -13.72 1.99
CA GLY A 246 -6.42 -13.35 0.65
C GLY A 246 -6.74 -11.87 0.39
N ILE A 247 -8.03 -11.56 0.28
CA ILE A 247 -8.54 -10.19 0.12
C ILE A 247 -9.60 -9.93 1.18
N LEU A 248 -9.54 -8.79 1.87
CA LEU A 248 -10.54 -8.34 2.82
C LEU A 248 -11.17 -7.01 2.37
N VAL A 249 -12.49 -6.92 2.44
CA VAL A 249 -13.24 -5.67 2.29
C VAL A 249 -14.08 -5.46 3.54
N GLU A 250 -13.76 -4.44 4.34
CA GLU A 250 -14.46 -4.10 5.56
C GLU A 250 -15.04 -2.68 5.49
N ASP A 251 -16.30 -2.48 5.88
CA ASP A 251 -16.93 -1.16 5.99
C ASP A 251 -16.77 -0.29 4.72
N SER A 252 -17.00 -0.91 3.56
CA SER A 252 -16.60 -0.35 2.26
C SER A 252 -17.64 -0.60 1.16
N SER A 253 -17.56 0.15 0.06
CA SER A 253 -18.46 -0.05 -1.07
C SER A 253 -17.83 0.22 -2.43
N LEU A 254 -18.48 -0.32 -3.48
CA LEU A 254 -18.04 -0.22 -4.88
C LEU A 254 -16.66 -0.86 -5.08
N VAL A 255 -16.54 -2.15 -4.74
CA VAL A 255 -15.30 -2.92 -4.91
C VAL A 255 -15.55 -4.10 -5.84
N SER A 256 -14.80 -4.17 -6.93
CA SER A 256 -14.84 -5.30 -7.87
C SER A 256 -13.58 -6.14 -7.71
N ILE A 257 -13.74 -7.43 -7.41
CA ILE A 257 -12.65 -8.39 -7.22
C ILE A 257 -12.74 -9.42 -8.33
N GLU A 258 -11.83 -9.34 -9.31
CA GLU A 258 -11.94 -10.13 -10.54
C GLU A 258 -10.67 -10.89 -10.94
N ARG A 259 -10.80 -12.16 -11.34
CA ARG A 259 -9.70 -12.94 -11.95
C ARG A 259 -8.43 -13.03 -11.10
N ASN A 260 -8.54 -12.86 -9.78
CA ASN A 260 -7.40 -13.04 -8.89
C ASN A 260 -7.14 -14.52 -8.64
N ARG A 261 -5.87 -14.88 -8.48
CA ARG A 261 -5.43 -16.22 -8.08
C ARG A 261 -4.95 -16.17 -6.64
N ILE A 262 -5.77 -16.64 -5.72
CA ILE A 262 -5.48 -16.69 -4.28
C ILE A 262 -5.11 -18.12 -3.93
N THR A 263 -3.93 -18.31 -3.35
CA THR A 263 -3.39 -19.62 -2.99
C THR A 263 -2.80 -19.62 -1.60
N LEU A 264 -3.05 -20.70 -0.85
CA LEU A 264 -2.51 -20.88 0.49
C LEU A 264 -2.88 -19.71 1.45
N ALA A 265 -4.10 -19.17 1.33
CA ALA A 265 -4.56 -18.17 2.29
C ALA A 265 -4.76 -18.82 3.67
N GLY A 266 -4.15 -18.24 4.70
CA GLY A 266 -4.09 -18.78 6.06
C GLY A 266 -5.45 -18.86 6.76
N GLN A 267 -6.42 -18.05 6.33
CA GLN A 267 -7.83 -18.12 6.74
C GLN A 267 -8.77 -18.08 5.53
N ASN A 268 -9.61 -17.04 5.43
CA ASN A 268 -10.57 -16.90 4.34
C ASN A 268 -9.90 -16.48 3.03
N GLY A 269 -10.42 -16.97 1.91
CA GLY A 269 -9.94 -16.58 0.58
C GLY A 269 -10.25 -15.11 0.30
N ILE A 270 -11.54 -14.79 0.28
CA ILE A 270 -12.07 -13.43 0.20
C ILE A 270 -13.06 -13.25 1.34
N GLU A 271 -12.87 -12.24 2.18
CA GLU A 271 -13.82 -11.87 3.23
C GLU A 271 -14.41 -10.49 2.95
N ILE A 272 -15.73 -10.38 3.06
CA ILE A 272 -16.48 -9.14 2.91
C ILE A 272 -17.27 -8.92 4.20
N ARG A 273 -17.05 -7.79 4.87
CA ARG A 273 -17.68 -7.40 6.12
C ARG A 273 -18.31 -6.03 6.00
N ASN A 274 -19.61 -5.91 6.24
CA ASN A 274 -20.37 -4.67 5.99
C ASN A 274 -20.09 -4.05 4.60
N GLY A 275 -19.88 -4.90 3.58
CA GLY A 275 -19.54 -4.48 2.22
C GLY A 275 -20.78 -4.23 1.38
N ARG A 276 -20.81 -3.17 0.57
CA ARG A 276 -21.96 -2.86 -0.30
C ARG A 276 -21.54 -2.74 -1.75
N LYS A 277 -22.35 -3.30 -2.66
CA LYS A 277 -22.04 -3.29 -4.11
C LYS A 277 -20.64 -3.86 -4.37
N VAL A 278 -20.38 -5.02 -3.77
CA VAL A 278 -19.15 -5.78 -3.98
C VAL A 278 -19.43 -6.86 -5.02
N GLU A 279 -18.56 -6.96 -6.01
CA GLU A 279 -18.66 -7.97 -7.07
C GLU A 279 -17.45 -8.91 -7.02
N LEU A 280 -17.71 -10.23 -7.01
CA LEU A 280 -16.68 -11.27 -7.05
C LEU A 280 -16.79 -12.05 -8.36
N LYS A 281 -15.79 -11.98 -9.24
CA LYS A 281 -15.87 -12.59 -10.57
C LYS A 281 -14.63 -13.39 -10.94
N ASN A 282 -14.82 -14.64 -11.41
CA ASN A 282 -13.74 -15.42 -12.02
C ASN A 282 -12.49 -15.60 -11.13
N ASN A 283 -12.60 -15.51 -9.81
CA ASN A 283 -11.46 -15.69 -8.91
C ASN A 283 -11.18 -17.18 -8.71
N GLY A 284 -9.90 -17.53 -8.59
CA GLY A 284 -9.47 -18.88 -8.25
C GLY A 284 -8.94 -18.94 -6.82
N ILE A 285 -9.62 -19.66 -5.92
CA ILE A 285 -9.40 -19.57 -4.47
C ILE A 285 -8.92 -20.91 -3.89
N ASP A 286 -7.83 -20.87 -3.14
CA ASP A 286 -7.34 -21.94 -2.27
C ASP A 286 -6.97 -21.35 -0.90
N CYS A 287 -7.69 -21.79 0.14
CA CYS A 287 -7.57 -21.30 1.51
C CYS A 287 -7.78 -22.42 2.55
N THR A 288 -7.61 -22.11 3.84
CA THR A 288 -7.81 -23.08 4.94
C THR A 288 -9.22 -23.04 5.54
N GLN A 289 -9.90 -21.90 5.46
CA GLN A 289 -11.24 -21.69 6.02
C GLN A 289 -12.28 -21.53 4.89
N VAL A 290 -13.00 -20.42 4.83
CA VAL A 290 -14.08 -20.20 3.87
C VAL A 290 -13.53 -19.54 2.60
N ALA A 291 -13.93 -20.01 1.42
CA ALA A 291 -13.46 -19.42 0.18
C ALA A 291 -14.01 -17.99 0.01
N MET A 292 -15.30 -17.79 0.25
CA MET A 292 -15.99 -16.50 0.24
C MET A 292 -16.80 -16.32 1.53
N ALA A 293 -16.31 -15.49 2.45
CA ALA A 293 -16.96 -15.20 3.73
C ALA A 293 -17.67 -13.85 3.67
N ILE A 294 -18.99 -13.82 3.93
CA ILE A 294 -19.85 -12.65 3.74
C ILE A 294 -20.57 -12.33 5.05
N TYR A 295 -20.06 -11.35 5.78
CA TYR A 295 -20.40 -11.13 7.17
C TYR A 295 -21.03 -9.75 7.46
N ASP A 296 -21.72 -9.69 8.59
CA ASP A 296 -22.23 -8.46 9.18
C ASP A 296 -21.07 -7.63 9.78
N TYR A 297 -21.31 -6.32 9.98
CA TYR A 297 -20.32 -5.41 10.56
C TYR A 297 -19.76 -5.92 11.90
N GLN A 298 -18.52 -5.55 12.22
CA GLN A 298 -17.96 -5.85 13.53
C GLN A 298 -18.39 -4.81 14.56
N LEU A 299 -18.87 -5.23 15.73
CA LEU A 299 -19.26 -4.28 16.80
C LEU A 299 -18.12 -3.33 17.20
N SER A 300 -16.87 -3.78 17.15
CA SER A 300 -15.68 -2.95 17.39
C SER A 300 -15.54 -1.79 16.40
N SER A 301 -16.00 -1.94 15.17
CA SER A 301 -15.98 -0.89 14.14
C SER A 301 -16.74 0.35 14.58
N LEU A 302 -17.77 0.23 15.42
CA LEU A 302 -18.52 1.37 15.97
C LEU A 302 -17.74 2.20 17.00
N SER A 303 -16.64 1.64 17.53
CA SER A 303 -15.90 2.22 18.65
C SER A 303 -14.39 2.34 18.42
N ARG A 304 -13.92 2.06 17.19
CA ARG A 304 -12.49 2.16 16.88
C ARG A 304 -11.98 3.60 17.05
N PRO A 305 -10.72 3.78 17.50
CA PRO A 305 -10.18 5.11 17.78
C PRO A 305 -9.99 5.96 16.51
N PHE A 306 -9.82 5.32 15.35
CA PHE A 306 -9.63 5.99 14.07
C PHE A 306 -10.75 5.61 13.10
N SER A 307 -11.34 6.62 12.46
CA SER A 307 -12.47 6.50 11.51
C SER A 307 -13.59 5.55 11.97
N PRO A 308 -14.22 5.72 13.15
CA PRO A 308 -15.28 4.82 13.61
C PRO A 308 -16.44 4.72 12.62
N LEU A 309 -16.99 3.52 12.47
CA LEU A 309 -18.17 3.25 11.68
C LEU A 309 -19.37 3.98 12.29
N LEU A 310 -20.08 4.75 11.45
CA LEU A 310 -21.35 5.35 11.86
C LEU A 310 -22.42 4.26 11.98
N LYS A 311 -23.26 4.34 13.02
CA LYS A 311 -24.26 3.30 13.31
C LYS A 311 -25.26 3.11 12.17
N GLU A 312 -25.60 4.17 11.45
CA GLU A 312 -26.44 4.14 10.25
C GLU A 312 -25.80 3.42 9.06
N ASN A 313 -24.47 3.31 9.05
CA ASN A 313 -23.71 2.60 8.04
C ASN A 313 -23.40 1.15 8.44
N ALA A 314 -23.74 0.74 9.67
CA ALA A 314 -23.58 -0.62 10.14
C ALA A 314 -24.71 -1.53 9.64
N GLY A 315 -24.34 -2.65 9.05
CA GLY A 315 -25.27 -3.70 8.64
C GLY A 315 -24.59 -4.79 7.80
N GLY A 316 -25.41 -5.69 7.28
CA GLY A 316 -24.94 -6.84 6.53
C GLY A 316 -24.35 -6.50 5.17
N SER A 317 -23.49 -7.39 4.71
CA SER A 317 -22.86 -7.29 3.40
C SER A 317 -23.82 -7.62 2.26
N LYS A 318 -23.64 -7.01 1.10
CA LYS A 318 -24.39 -7.27 -0.14
C LYS A 318 -23.45 -7.52 -1.30
N VAL A 319 -23.37 -8.77 -1.72
CA VAL A 319 -22.34 -9.26 -2.64
C VAL A 319 -22.96 -10.04 -3.79
N THR A 320 -22.44 -9.81 -5.00
CA THR A 320 -22.76 -10.63 -6.18
C THR A 320 -21.53 -11.41 -6.58
N ALA A 321 -21.67 -12.72 -6.77
CA ALA A 321 -20.57 -13.61 -7.13
C ALA A 321 -20.91 -14.43 -8.37
N ARG A 322 -19.95 -14.51 -9.31
CA ARG A 322 -20.10 -15.28 -10.56
C ARG A 322 -18.79 -15.94 -10.98
N ASP A 323 -18.90 -17.16 -11.50
CA ASP A 323 -17.78 -17.91 -12.11
C ASP A 323 -16.53 -18.08 -11.22
N ASN A 324 -16.64 -17.96 -9.89
CA ASN A 324 -15.52 -18.18 -8.98
C ASN A 324 -15.24 -19.68 -8.84
N THR A 325 -13.96 -20.06 -8.88
CA THR A 325 -13.51 -21.45 -8.76
C THR A 325 -12.83 -21.67 -7.41
N VAL A 326 -13.44 -22.49 -6.56
CA VAL A 326 -12.85 -22.94 -5.30
C VAL A 326 -12.08 -24.24 -5.55
N TYR A 327 -10.77 -24.22 -5.27
CA TYR A 327 -9.89 -25.37 -5.42
C TYR A 327 -9.76 -26.14 -4.11
N ARG A 328 -9.68 -25.40 -3.00
CA ARG A 328 -9.62 -25.94 -1.64
C ARG A 328 -10.11 -24.89 -0.65
N ALA A 329 -11.04 -25.29 0.20
CA ALA A 329 -11.55 -24.54 1.34
C ALA A 329 -12.23 -25.53 2.29
N SER A 330 -12.46 -25.15 3.56
CA SER A 330 -13.34 -25.92 4.45
C SER A 330 -14.81 -25.79 4.02
N GLN A 331 -15.17 -24.63 3.45
CA GLN A 331 -16.48 -24.31 2.90
C GLN A 331 -16.33 -23.34 1.72
N ASP A 332 -17.16 -23.49 0.69
CA ASP A 332 -17.12 -22.61 -0.48
C ASP A 332 -17.59 -21.20 -0.14
N TYR A 333 -18.65 -21.09 0.68
CA TYR A 333 -19.20 -19.81 1.13
C TYR A 333 -19.81 -19.91 2.52
N GLU A 334 -19.77 -18.80 3.25
CA GLU A 334 -20.44 -18.59 4.54
C GLU A 334 -21.08 -17.19 4.52
N VAL A 335 -22.34 -17.08 4.94
CA VAL A 335 -23.10 -15.84 4.88
C VAL A 335 -23.85 -15.64 6.20
N ASP A 336 -23.63 -14.50 6.86
CA ASP A 336 -24.36 -14.13 8.08
C ASP A 336 -25.84 -13.81 7.79
N GLU A 337 -26.68 -13.91 8.82
CA GLU A 337 -28.15 -13.75 8.70
C GLU A 337 -28.59 -12.41 8.09
N GLU A 338 -27.88 -11.32 8.39
CA GLU A 338 -28.19 -9.97 7.88
C GLU A 338 -27.53 -9.68 6.52
N SER A 339 -26.69 -10.60 6.03
CA SER A 339 -25.93 -10.46 4.79
C SER A 339 -26.55 -11.23 3.63
N GLU A 340 -26.17 -10.84 2.41
CA GLU A 340 -26.70 -11.39 1.17
C GLU A 340 -25.58 -11.72 0.19
N LEU A 341 -25.63 -12.93 -0.36
CA LEU A 341 -24.81 -13.39 -1.47
C LEU A 341 -25.72 -13.82 -2.62
N VAL A 342 -25.64 -13.10 -3.73
CA VAL A 342 -26.31 -13.46 -4.99
C VAL A 342 -25.32 -14.22 -5.87
N LEU A 343 -25.68 -15.43 -6.29
CA LEU A 343 -24.88 -16.22 -7.23
C LEU A 343 -25.47 -16.06 -8.64
N ASP A 344 -24.67 -15.49 -9.55
CA ASP A 344 -25.06 -15.17 -10.93
C ASP A 344 -24.37 -16.06 -11.98
#